data_AF-A0AAV3YJB4-F1
#
_entry.id   AF-A0AAV3YJB4-F1
#
_cell.length_a   1.000
_cell.length_b   1.000
_cell.length_c   1.000
_cell.angle_alpha   90.00
_cell.angle_beta   90.00
_cell.angle_gamma   90.00
#
_symmetry.space_group_name_H-M   'P 1'
#
loop_
_entity.id
_entity.type
_entity.pdbx_description
1 polymer ?
#
loop_
_entity_poly.entity_id
_entity_poly.type
_entity_poly.pdbx_seq_one_letter_code
_entity_poly.pdbx_strand_id
1 'polypeptide(L)'
;MLQKARKIYLAGNKSKYADILKRHGFDNTLFIKALTEKELIRMGIVKRGHVQFLLAQIALLPAFEIEYQVPTNVKDWLSDIGLIMYRENFRRNHIRTPKEMEILKRLDRKDIARELGITKEGHIKRLLFAIRMLRDPSEVKLVQLRNSWLTILAVSNTLWLILISTLAAKADLTVIGANPV
;
A
#
# COMPACT_ATOMS: atom_id res chain seq x y z
N MET A 1 6.51 -10.77 11.44
CA MET A 1 6.26 -9.44 12.06
C MET A 1 4.83 -9.23 12.57
N LEU A 2 3.83 -10.02 12.13
CA LEU A 2 2.43 -9.98 12.66
C LEU A 2 2.25 -10.47 14.12
N GLN A 3 3.25 -11.09 14.74
CA GLN A 3 3.11 -11.67 16.09
C GLN A 3 3.31 -10.67 17.25
N LYS A 4 3.98 -9.53 17.06
CA LYS A 4 4.18 -8.54 18.14
C LYS A 4 2.95 -7.65 18.38
N ALA A 5 2.17 -7.34 17.34
CA ALA A 5 0.87 -6.69 17.46
C ALA A 5 -0.16 -7.57 18.22
N ARG A 6 -0.04 -8.90 18.08
CA ARG A 6 -0.93 -9.88 18.72
C ARG A 6 -0.87 -9.85 20.26
N LYS A 7 0.26 -9.43 20.84
CA LYS A 7 0.47 -9.43 22.30
C LYS A 7 -0.27 -8.28 23.02
N ILE A 8 -0.67 -7.23 22.31
CA ILE A 8 -1.48 -6.12 22.86
C ILE A 8 -2.97 -6.53 22.98
N TYR A 9 -3.43 -7.48 22.17
CA TYR A 9 -4.83 -7.90 22.08
C TYR A 9 -5.28 -8.96 23.12
N LEU A 10 -4.37 -9.62 23.87
CA LEU A 10 -4.71 -10.88 24.56
C LEU A 10 -4.48 -10.93 26.08
N ALA A 11 -4.43 -9.80 26.80
CA ALA A 11 -4.28 -9.84 28.27
C ALA A 11 -5.57 -9.43 29.01
N GLY A 12 -6.29 -10.45 29.50
CA GLY A 12 -7.00 -10.52 30.79
C GLY A 12 -8.26 -9.69 31.03
N ASN A 13 -8.28 -8.40 30.67
CA ASN A 13 -9.42 -7.49 30.86
C ASN A 13 -9.71 -6.67 29.57
N LYS A 14 -8.95 -6.97 28.51
CA LYS A 14 -8.94 -6.29 27.20
C LYS A 14 -9.92 -6.91 26.18
N SER A 15 -10.56 -8.05 26.48
CA SER A 15 -11.46 -8.71 25.52
C SER A 15 -12.69 -7.87 25.18
N LYS A 16 -13.30 -7.19 26.16
CA LYS A 16 -14.47 -6.33 25.94
C LYS A 16 -14.18 -5.19 24.95
N TYR A 17 -13.02 -4.55 25.04
CA TYR A 17 -12.63 -3.50 24.08
C TYR A 17 -12.26 -4.06 22.74
N ALA A 18 -11.51 -5.17 22.72
CA ALA A 18 -11.17 -5.85 21.47
C ALA A 18 -12.44 -6.25 20.69
N ASP A 19 -13.47 -6.75 21.38
CA ASP A 19 -14.76 -7.11 20.79
C ASP A 19 -15.50 -5.89 20.26
N ILE A 20 -15.54 -4.78 21.02
CA ILE A 20 -16.13 -3.52 20.55
C ILE A 20 -15.42 -3.06 19.28
N LEU A 21 -14.09 -2.94 19.30
CA LEU A 21 -13.29 -2.51 18.15
C LEU A 21 -13.52 -3.42 16.94
N LYS A 22 -13.48 -4.74 17.12
CA LYS A 22 -13.72 -5.73 16.07
C LYS A 22 -15.14 -5.67 15.48
N ARG A 23 -16.15 -5.43 16.31
CA ARG A 23 -17.54 -5.21 15.85
C ARG A 23 -17.63 -4.00 14.92
N HIS A 24 -16.92 -2.92 15.25
CA HIS A 24 -16.86 -1.71 14.43
C HIS A 24 -15.85 -1.77 13.27
N GLY A 25 -15.11 -2.88 13.10
CA GLY A 25 -14.17 -3.07 11.99
C GLY A 25 -12.77 -2.51 12.23
N PHE A 26 -12.40 -2.26 13.49
CA PHE A 26 -11.05 -1.89 13.91
C PHE A 26 -10.29 -3.15 14.36
N ASP A 27 -10.04 -4.05 13.42
CA ASP A 27 -9.32 -5.31 13.62
C ASP A 27 -7.85 -5.24 13.13
N ASN A 28 -7.41 -4.06 12.70
CA ASN A 28 -6.05 -3.79 12.24
C ASN A 28 -5.41 -2.65 13.06
N THR A 29 -4.15 -2.84 13.45
CA THR A 29 -3.40 -1.89 14.28
C THR A 29 -3.23 -0.50 13.67
N LEU A 30 -3.14 -0.40 12.34
CA LEU A 30 -3.02 0.88 11.62
C LEU A 30 -4.19 1.81 11.95
N PHE A 31 -5.41 1.29 11.86
CA PHE A 31 -6.63 2.08 12.05
C PHE A 31 -7.00 2.24 13.53
N ILE A 32 -6.49 1.36 14.39
CA ILE A 32 -6.58 1.58 15.84
C ILE A 32 -5.68 2.74 16.26
N LYS A 33 -4.47 2.88 15.69
CA LYS A 33 -3.58 4.02 15.99
C LYS A 33 -4.21 5.37 15.68
N ALA A 34 -5.12 5.41 14.70
CA ALA A 34 -5.83 6.62 14.29
C ALA A 34 -7.15 6.86 15.05
N LEU A 35 -7.51 6.04 16.05
CA LEU A 35 -8.75 6.22 16.80
C LEU A 35 -8.70 7.47 17.67
N THR A 36 -9.77 8.25 17.59
CA THR A 36 -9.98 9.44 18.42
C THR A 36 -10.88 9.15 19.61
N GLU A 37 -10.84 10.01 20.63
CA GLU A 37 -11.79 9.98 21.76
C GLU A 37 -13.24 9.95 21.29
N LYS A 38 -13.60 10.83 20.34
CA LYS A 38 -14.95 10.90 19.77
C LYS A 38 -15.40 9.58 19.14
N GLU A 39 -14.48 8.80 18.59
CA GLU A 39 -14.77 7.48 18.01
C GLU A 39 -14.96 6.42 19.06
N LEU A 40 -14.13 6.42 20.11
CA LEU A 40 -14.31 5.52 21.26
C LEU A 40 -15.69 5.75 21.91
N ILE A 41 -16.08 7.00 22.09
CA ILE A 41 -17.40 7.38 22.62
C ILE A 41 -18.52 6.89 21.70
N ARG A 42 -18.41 7.10 20.38
CA ARG A 42 -19.40 6.61 19.39
C ARG A 42 -19.54 5.09 19.38
N MET A 43 -18.48 4.35 19.74
CA MET A 43 -18.50 2.90 19.89
C MET A 43 -19.05 2.43 21.25
N GLY A 44 -19.56 3.35 22.08
CA GLY A 44 -20.16 3.06 23.38
C GLY A 44 -19.16 3.03 24.54
N ILE A 45 -17.91 3.45 24.34
CA ILE A 45 -16.90 3.57 25.39
C ILE A 45 -16.96 4.99 25.95
N VAL A 46 -17.87 5.21 26.89
CA VAL A 46 -18.24 6.57 27.37
C VAL A 46 -17.57 6.97 28.69
N LYS A 47 -17.12 6.00 29.49
CA LYS A 47 -16.52 6.29 30.80
C LYS A 47 -15.11 6.89 30.60
N ARG A 48 -14.89 8.10 31.12
CA ARG A 48 -13.64 8.88 30.97
C ARG A 48 -12.37 8.07 31.27
N GLY A 49 -12.34 7.33 32.39
CA GLY A 49 -11.18 6.50 32.75
C GLY A 49 -10.84 5.43 31.71
N HIS A 50 -11.85 4.82 31.08
CA HIS A 50 -11.65 3.80 30.06
C HIS A 50 -11.22 4.39 28.71
N VAL A 51 -11.77 5.56 28.35
CA VAL A 51 -11.33 6.32 27.17
C VAL A 51 -9.86 6.69 27.30
N GLN A 52 -9.47 7.30 28.42
CA GLN A 52 -8.08 7.71 28.66
C GLN A 52 -7.12 6.52 28.66
N PHE A 53 -7.51 5.43 29.30
CA PHE A 53 -6.75 4.19 29.28
C PHE A 53 -6.50 3.69 27.85
N LEU A 54 -7.55 3.62 27.02
CA LEU A 54 -7.41 3.16 25.63
C LEU A 54 -6.56 4.10 24.79
N LEU A 55 -6.73 5.41 24.90
CA LEU A 55 -5.91 6.39 24.18
C LEU A 55 -4.42 6.24 24.55
N ALA A 56 -4.11 6.03 25.83
CA ALA A 56 -2.75 5.76 26.27
C ALA A 56 -2.19 4.46 25.69
N GLN A 57 -3.00 3.39 25.61
CA GLN A 57 -2.58 2.14 24.97
C GLN A 57 -2.40 2.30 23.44
N ILE A 58 -3.28 3.06 22.79
CA ILE A 58 -3.23 3.34 21.35
C ILE A 58 -1.95 4.14 21.00
N ALA A 59 -1.56 5.10 21.84
CA ALA A 59 -0.37 5.91 21.65
C ALA A 59 0.93 5.08 21.62
N LEU A 60 0.95 3.92 22.28
CA LEU A 60 2.09 2.99 22.30
C LEU A 60 2.21 2.13 21.04
N LEU A 61 1.22 2.16 20.14
CA LEU A 61 1.27 1.38 18.89
C LEU A 61 2.36 1.94 17.96
N PRO A 62 3.15 1.09 17.29
CA PRO A 62 4.13 1.55 16.32
C PRO A 62 3.45 2.30 15.17
N ALA A 63 4.15 3.27 14.57
CA ALA A 63 3.71 3.80 13.29
C ALA A 63 3.78 2.66 12.27
N PHE A 64 2.70 2.43 11.54
CA PHE A 64 2.66 1.47 10.45
C PHE A 64 2.41 2.25 9.17
N GLU A 65 3.26 2.02 8.17
CA GLU A 65 3.08 2.55 6.82
C GLU A 65 2.54 1.41 5.97
N ILE A 66 1.48 1.68 5.20
CA ILE A 66 1.07 0.71 4.18
C ILE A 66 2.13 0.76 3.09
N GLU A 67 2.87 -0.32 2.93
CA GLU A 67 3.75 -0.49 1.76
C GLU A 67 2.88 -0.42 0.51
N TYR A 68 3.07 0.67 -0.22
CA TYR A 68 2.25 1.01 -1.34
C TYR A 68 2.68 0.22 -2.58
N GLN A 69 1.80 -0.64 -3.09
CA GLN A 69 2.02 -1.37 -4.34
C GLN A 69 0.84 -1.20 -5.29
N VAL A 70 1.14 -1.17 -6.60
CA VAL A 70 0.11 -1.20 -7.63
C VAL A 70 -0.60 -2.55 -7.56
N PRO A 71 -1.92 -2.57 -7.42
CA PRO A 71 -2.67 -3.82 -7.45
C PRO A 71 -2.45 -4.58 -8.75
N THR A 72 -1.93 -5.81 -8.66
CA THR A 72 -1.87 -6.73 -9.80
C THR A 72 -3.24 -7.32 -10.09
N ASN A 73 -4.05 -7.56 -9.05
CA ASN A 73 -5.45 -7.95 -9.16
C ASN A 73 -6.24 -7.54 -7.90
N VAL A 74 -7.57 -7.52 -8.03
CA VAL A 74 -8.48 -7.06 -6.97
C VAL A 74 -8.46 -7.96 -5.74
N LYS A 75 -8.29 -9.28 -5.92
CA LYS A 75 -8.28 -10.24 -4.81
C LYS A 75 -7.07 -10.00 -3.90
N ASP A 76 -5.89 -9.91 -4.48
CA ASP A 76 -4.66 -9.75 -3.72
C ASP A 76 -4.62 -8.39 -3.04
N TRP A 77 -5.05 -7.33 -3.73
CA TRP A 77 -5.20 -6.01 -3.12
C TRP A 77 -6.16 -6.01 -1.91
N LEU A 78 -7.31 -6.67 -2.02
CA LEU A 78 -8.23 -6.84 -0.89
C LEU A 78 -7.58 -7.67 0.23
N SER A 79 -6.73 -8.64 -0.08
CA SER A 79 -5.97 -9.40 0.93
C SER A 79 -4.96 -8.50 1.65
N ASP A 80 -4.20 -7.70 0.92
CA ASP A 80 -3.16 -6.82 1.46
C ASP A 80 -3.73 -5.77 2.41
N ILE A 81 -4.89 -5.20 2.06
CA ILE A 81 -5.58 -4.25 2.92
C ILE A 81 -6.49 -4.93 3.98
N GLY A 82 -6.47 -6.25 4.10
CA GLY A 82 -7.24 -7.01 5.09
C GLY A 82 -8.76 -6.93 4.89
N LEU A 83 -9.22 -6.78 3.65
CA LEU A 83 -10.63 -6.71 3.24
C LEU A 83 -11.06 -7.86 2.31
N ILE A 84 -10.28 -8.96 2.28
CA ILE A 84 -10.54 -10.12 1.40
C ILE A 84 -11.96 -10.71 1.56
N MET A 85 -12.57 -10.59 2.74
CA MET A 85 -13.94 -11.05 2.97
C MET A 85 -14.99 -10.35 2.06
N TYR A 86 -14.67 -9.19 1.50
CA TYR A 86 -15.55 -8.44 0.60
C TYR A 86 -15.33 -8.76 -0.88
N ARG A 87 -14.45 -9.71 -1.21
CA ARG A 87 -14.12 -10.08 -2.60
C ARG A 87 -15.37 -10.34 -3.47
N GLU A 88 -16.34 -11.07 -2.94
CA GLU A 88 -17.56 -11.39 -3.70
C GLU A 88 -18.43 -10.15 -3.95
N ASN A 89 -18.41 -9.18 -3.04
CA ASN A 89 -19.15 -7.93 -3.22
C ASN A 89 -18.55 -7.11 -4.36
N PHE A 90 -17.22 -7.05 -4.45
CA PHE A 90 -16.53 -6.40 -5.58
C PHE A 90 -16.83 -7.14 -6.90
N ARG A 91 -16.78 -8.48 -6.90
CA ARG A 91 -17.06 -9.30 -8.09
C ARG A 91 -18.48 -9.11 -8.63
N ARG A 92 -19.47 -8.99 -7.73
CA ARG A 92 -20.89 -8.73 -8.07
C ARG A 92 -21.12 -7.34 -8.64
N ASN A 93 -20.31 -6.36 -8.23
CA ASN A 93 -20.33 -5.00 -8.77
C ASN A 93 -19.41 -4.82 -9.99
N HIS A 94 -19.01 -5.92 -10.65
CA HIS A 94 -18.14 -5.90 -11.84
C HIS A 94 -16.77 -5.23 -11.63
N ILE A 95 -16.24 -5.24 -10.39
CA ILE A 95 -14.90 -4.75 -10.06
C ILE A 95 -13.97 -5.96 -9.94
N ARG A 96 -13.42 -6.42 -11.05
CA ARG A 96 -12.62 -7.66 -11.16
C ARG A 96 -11.16 -7.40 -11.54
N THR A 97 -10.89 -6.27 -12.19
CA THR A 97 -9.58 -5.87 -12.69
C THR A 97 -9.10 -4.57 -12.05
N PRO A 98 -7.78 -4.30 -12.03
CA PRO A 98 -7.26 -3.02 -11.58
C PRO A 98 -7.84 -1.81 -12.31
N LYS A 99 -8.12 -1.93 -13.62
CA LYS A 99 -8.75 -0.86 -14.40
C LYS A 99 -10.15 -0.52 -13.89
N GLU A 100 -10.95 -1.52 -13.52
CA GLU A 100 -12.30 -1.30 -12.99
C GLU A 100 -12.28 -0.68 -11.59
N MET A 101 -11.19 -0.84 -10.82
CA MET A 101 -11.04 -0.21 -9.50
C MET A 101 -10.96 1.32 -9.57
N GLU A 102 -10.76 1.93 -10.74
CA GLU A 102 -10.84 3.38 -10.92
C GLU A 102 -12.20 3.96 -10.52
N ILE A 103 -13.29 3.19 -10.65
CA ILE A 103 -14.62 3.63 -10.21
C ILE A 103 -14.66 3.91 -8.70
N LEU A 104 -13.85 3.19 -7.92
CA LEU A 104 -13.81 3.31 -6.45
C LEU A 104 -13.40 4.72 -6.02
N LYS A 105 -12.58 5.42 -6.82
CA LYS A 105 -12.13 6.79 -6.53
C LYS A 105 -13.27 7.81 -6.47
N ARG A 106 -14.43 7.47 -7.03
CA ARG A 106 -15.63 8.32 -7.07
C ARG A 106 -16.63 8.00 -5.97
N LEU A 107 -16.44 6.90 -5.24
CA LEU A 107 -17.39 6.44 -4.23
C LEU A 107 -17.20 7.18 -2.91
N ASP A 108 -18.30 7.65 -2.33
CA ASP A 108 -18.30 8.16 -0.96
C ASP A 108 -18.57 7.03 0.07
N ARG A 109 -18.66 7.41 1.35
CA ARG A 109 -18.95 6.44 2.43
C ARG A 109 -20.29 5.73 2.26
N LYS A 110 -21.32 6.45 1.79
CA LYS A 110 -22.68 5.92 1.59
C LYS A 110 -22.70 4.98 0.41
N ASP A 111 -21.99 5.31 -0.67
CA ASP A 111 -21.88 4.47 -1.85
C ASP A 111 -21.16 3.16 -1.53
N ILE A 112 -20.03 3.22 -0.80
CA ILE A 112 -19.33 2.03 -0.32
C ILE A 112 -20.25 1.13 0.53
N ALA A 113 -21.06 1.72 1.40
CA ALA A 113 -21.98 0.95 2.23
C ALA A 113 -23.10 0.29 1.40
N ARG A 114 -23.68 1.03 0.45
CA ARG A 114 -24.82 0.61 -0.37
C ARG A 114 -24.42 -0.38 -1.46
N GLU A 115 -23.37 -0.07 -2.22
CA GLU A 115 -22.99 -0.79 -3.44
C GLU A 115 -22.08 -1.97 -3.09
N LEU A 116 -21.07 -1.74 -2.23
CA LEU A 116 -20.11 -2.77 -1.84
C LEU A 116 -20.53 -3.55 -0.59
N GLY A 117 -21.63 -3.20 0.07
CA GLY A 117 -22.13 -3.89 1.26
C GLY A 117 -21.17 -3.82 2.46
N ILE A 118 -20.34 -2.77 2.54
CA ILE A 118 -19.35 -2.59 3.62
C ILE A 118 -19.90 -1.59 4.63
N THR A 119 -20.41 -2.09 5.75
CA THR A 119 -21.11 -1.24 6.75
C THR A 119 -20.27 -0.91 7.98
N LYS A 120 -19.21 -1.68 8.26
CA LYS A 120 -18.33 -1.45 9.41
C LYS A 120 -17.49 -0.18 9.20
N GLU A 121 -17.57 0.78 10.12
CA GLU A 121 -16.90 2.08 9.99
C GLU A 121 -15.38 1.95 9.80
N GLY A 122 -14.73 1.05 10.54
CA GLY A 122 -13.30 0.79 10.39
C GLY A 122 -12.94 0.21 9.01
N HIS A 123 -13.79 -0.65 8.46
CA HIS A 123 -13.59 -1.20 7.11
C HIS A 123 -13.79 -0.16 6.01
N ILE A 124 -14.81 0.70 6.14
CA ILE A 124 -15.04 1.82 5.21
C ILE A 124 -13.84 2.77 5.23
N LYS A 125 -13.35 3.14 6.42
CA LYS A 125 -12.15 3.99 6.54
C LYS A 125 -10.94 3.35 5.90
N ARG A 126 -10.74 2.05 6.12
CA ARG A 126 -9.63 1.29 5.54
C ARG A 126 -9.69 1.26 4.03
N LEU A 127 -10.87 0.99 3.48
CA LEU A 127 -11.08 1.00 2.04
C LEU A 127 -10.84 2.39 1.44
N LEU A 128 -11.40 3.46 2.04
CA LEU A 128 -11.18 4.83 1.57
C LEU A 128 -9.71 5.24 1.61
N PHE A 129 -8.98 4.86 2.66
CA PHE A 129 -7.55 5.09 2.74
C PHE A 129 -6.81 4.37 1.60
N ALA A 130 -7.12 3.09 1.38
CA ALA A 130 -6.53 2.32 0.28
C ALA A 130 -6.87 2.89 -1.10
N ILE A 131 -8.11 3.35 -1.32
CA ILE A 131 -8.57 3.97 -2.56
C ILE A 131 -7.79 5.26 -2.86
N ARG A 132 -7.56 6.12 -1.85
CA ARG A 132 -6.75 7.33 -2.00
C ARG A 132 -5.33 7.03 -2.46
N MET A 133 -4.83 5.85 -2.10
CA MET A 133 -3.51 5.42 -2.51
C MET A 133 -3.54 4.79 -3.92
N LEU A 134 -4.66 4.34 -4.48
CA LEU A 134 -4.71 3.75 -5.83
C LEU A 134 -4.15 4.73 -6.88
N ARG A 135 -2.99 4.40 -7.44
CA ARG A 135 -2.41 5.06 -8.61
C ARG A 135 -2.94 4.36 -9.83
N ASP A 136 -3.02 5.12 -10.91
CA ASP A 136 -3.37 4.55 -12.19
C ASP A 136 -2.25 3.57 -12.61
N PRO A 137 -2.57 2.32 -12.98
CA PRO A 137 -1.59 1.37 -13.52
C PRO A 137 -0.77 1.95 -14.70
N SER A 138 -1.33 2.89 -15.46
CA SER A 138 -0.64 3.58 -16.54
C SER A 138 0.51 4.47 -16.05
N GLU A 139 0.36 5.17 -14.93
CA GLU A 139 1.43 6.01 -14.35
C GLU A 139 2.65 5.16 -14.00
N VAL A 140 2.41 3.96 -13.45
CA VAL A 140 3.52 3.06 -13.10
C VAL A 140 4.16 2.45 -14.34
N LYS A 141 3.36 2.11 -15.36
CA LYS A 141 3.91 1.66 -16.64
C LYS A 141 4.79 2.74 -17.30
N LEU A 142 4.39 4.01 -17.22
CA LEU A 142 5.19 5.14 -17.70
C LEU A 142 6.50 5.29 -16.91
N VAL A 143 6.45 5.18 -15.58
CA VAL A 143 7.65 5.20 -14.73
C VAL A 143 8.60 4.04 -15.06
N GLN A 144 8.06 2.83 -15.28
CA GLN A 144 8.85 1.65 -15.66
C GLN A 144 9.49 1.82 -17.05
N LEU A 145 8.73 2.31 -18.03
CA LEU A 145 9.25 2.60 -19.38
C LEU A 145 10.35 3.65 -19.34
N ARG A 146 10.13 4.74 -18.59
CA ARG A 146 11.16 5.77 -18.36
C ARG A 146 12.42 5.18 -17.74
N ASN A 147 12.29 4.40 -16.67
CA ASN A 147 13.44 3.82 -15.99
C ASN A 147 14.19 2.84 -16.91
N SER A 148 13.45 2.01 -17.66
CA SER A 148 14.02 1.07 -18.64
C SER A 148 14.79 1.81 -19.74
N TRP A 149 14.22 2.90 -20.26
CA TRP A 149 14.88 3.76 -21.25
C TRP A 149 16.19 4.35 -20.70
N LEU A 150 16.19 4.87 -19.46
CA LEU A 150 17.38 5.41 -18.82
C LEU A 150 18.49 4.35 -18.66
N THR A 151 18.12 3.12 -18.27
CA THR A 151 19.07 2.01 -18.17
C THR A 151 19.67 1.65 -19.52
N ILE A 152 18.85 1.56 -20.58
CA ILE A 152 19.32 1.27 -21.95
C ILE A 152 20.29 2.35 -22.44
N LEU A 153 19.97 3.62 -22.19
CA LEU A 153 20.82 4.75 -22.55
C LEU A 153 22.16 4.70 -21.80
N ALA A 154 22.14 4.44 -20.49
CA ALA A 154 23.35 4.32 -19.69
C ALA A 154 24.25 3.18 -20.18
N VAL A 155 23.68 1.99 -20.41
CA VAL A 155 24.43 0.83 -20.91
C VAL A 155 25.01 1.12 -22.30
N SER A 156 24.23 1.71 -23.20
CA SER A 156 24.70 2.08 -24.55
C SER A 156 25.86 3.07 -24.49
N ASN A 157 25.77 4.11 -23.65
CA ASN A 157 26.84 5.08 -23.48
C ASN A 157 28.11 4.45 -22.89
N THR A 158 27.98 3.56 -21.90
CA THR A 158 29.12 2.83 -21.33
C THR A 158 29.79 1.95 -22.39
N LEU A 159 29.02 1.22 -23.18
CA LEU A 159 29.57 0.40 -24.27
C LEU A 159 30.28 1.24 -25.33
N TRP A 160 29.69 2.38 -25.71
CA TRP A 160 30.29 3.30 -26.68
C TRP A 160 31.62 3.89 -26.19
N LEU A 161 31.69 4.29 -24.91
CA LEU A 161 32.93 4.78 -24.31
C LEU A 161 34.00 3.70 -24.27
N ILE A 162 33.65 2.47 -23.87
CA ILE A 162 34.59 1.33 -23.88
C ILE A 162 35.13 1.08 -25.29
N LEU A 163 34.27 1.13 -26.31
CA LEU A 163 34.68 0.97 -27.70
C LEU A 163 35.69 2.03 -28.11
N ILE A 164 35.41 3.31 -27.82
CA ILE A 164 36.33 4.42 -28.12
C ILE A 164 37.65 4.26 -27.38
N SER A 165 37.62 3.97 -26.08
CA SER A 165 38.84 3.74 -25.29
C SER A 165 39.66 2.59 -25.85
N THR A 166 39.00 1.50 -26.28
CA THR A 166 39.69 0.34 -26.87
C THR A 166 40.32 0.66 -28.23
N LEU A 167 39.61 1.40 -29.09
CA LEU A 167 40.12 1.81 -30.39
C LEU A 167 41.27 2.83 -30.25
N ALA A 168 41.15 3.79 -29.34
CA ALA A 168 42.19 4.77 -29.05
C ALA A 168 43.46 4.10 -28.52
N ALA A 169 43.33 3.07 -27.66
CA ALA A 169 44.47 2.31 -27.16
C ALA A 169 45.15 1.43 -28.23
N LYS A 170 44.46 1.13 -29.34
CA LYS A 170 45.00 0.39 -30.50
C LYS A 170 45.46 1.30 -31.63
N ALA A 171 45.45 2.62 -31.44
CA ALA A 171 45.79 3.61 -32.47
C ALA A 171 47.29 3.72 -32.78
N ASP A 172 48.17 2.97 -32.10
CA ASP A 172 49.48 2.62 -32.62
C ASP A 172 49.32 1.64 -33.80
N LEU A 173 48.78 2.16 -34.90
CA LEU A 173 48.78 1.49 -36.19
C LEU A 173 50.25 1.37 -36.62
N THR A 174 50.88 0.25 -36.28
CA THR A 174 51.97 -0.26 -37.10
C THR A 174 51.37 -0.57 -38.47
N VAL A 175 51.45 0.42 -39.37
CA VAL A 175 51.23 0.19 -40.78
C VAL A 175 52.23 -0.88 -41.16
N ILE A 176 51.76 -2.07 -41.50
CA ILE A 176 52.60 -3.18 -41.96
C ILE A 176 53.37 -2.66 -43.18
N GLY A 177 54.64 -2.29 -42.97
CA GLY A 177 55.55 -1.81 -44.02
C GLY A 177 55.97 -0.33 -44.01
N ALA A 178 55.60 0.50 -43.03
CA ALA A 178 56.11 1.87 -42.95
C ALA A 178 56.94 2.14 -41.69
N ASN A 179 58.24 2.30 -41.86
CA ASN A 179 59.18 2.73 -40.83
C ASN A 179 59.21 4.28 -40.82
N PRO A 180 58.92 4.96 -39.70
CA PRO A 180 59.00 6.42 -39.65
C PRO A 180 60.47 6.86 -39.50
N VAL A 181 60.92 7.73 -40.41
CA VAL A 181 62.19 8.47 -40.32
C VAL A 181 62.04 9.62 -39.32
#